data_AF-A0A1Z1FCC7-F1
#
_entry.id   AF-A0A1Z1FCC7-F1
#
_cell.length_a   1.000
_cell.length_b   1.000
_cell.length_c   1.000
_cell.angle_alpha   90.00
_cell.angle_beta   90.00
_cell.angle_gamma   90.00
#
_symmetry.space_group_name_H-M   'P 1'
#
loop_
_entity.id
_entity.type
_entity.pdbx_description
1 polymer ?
#
loop_
_entity_poly.entity_id
_entity_poly.type
_entity_poly.pdbx_seq_one_letter_code
_entity_poly.pdbx_strand_id
1 'polypeptide(L)'
;MPELLAKYGPLLRRNWTMPTRRDFAPMAAALGFSAAMLILLAAAMAITGLEGRIFTGEPQDVLKGAFYVGAFSNLGGVVWFSCAAILSFTLAFRPRHGAVLGAAALLSWAMGIDDVFLLHDHVYPHLMIPQKLVMLGYFALASGILLTSVIELPLRTSIGIAATIGFWAVSGILDLFFNHLDQSIEDGAKFIGIAIWAATWIAQAHDILRDRPAAPPAS
;
A
#
# COMPACT_ATOMS: atom_id res chain seq x y z
N MET A 1 23.62 13.29 -43.88
CA MET A 1 22.58 13.86 -42.97
C MET A 1 21.23 14.12 -43.66
N PRO A 2 21.17 14.76 -44.85
CA PRO A 2 19.89 15.03 -45.54
C PRO A 2 19.10 13.78 -45.95
N GLU A 3 19.77 12.73 -46.43
CA GLU A 3 19.12 11.46 -46.82
C GLU A 3 18.48 10.71 -45.67
N LEU A 4 19.07 10.74 -44.47
CA LEU A 4 18.49 10.11 -43.28
C LEU A 4 17.20 10.82 -42.86
N LEU A 5 17.18 12.15 -42.91
CA LEU A 5 15.98 12.94 -42.61
C LEU A 5 14.87 12.72 -43.64
N ALA A 6 15.21 12.54 -44.92
CA ALA A 6 14.24 12.20 -45.96
C ALA A 6 13.65 10.79 -45.78
N LYS A 7 14.49 9.81 -45.40
CA LYS A 7 14.09 8.41 -45.20
C LYS A 7 13.26 8.20 -43.93
N TYR A 8 13.64 8.84 -42.83
CA TYR A 8 13.01 8.61 -41.52
C TYR A 8 12.05 9.73 -41.08
N GLY A 9 12.06 10.90 -41.71
CA GLY A 9 11.17 12.02 -41.37
C GLY A 9 9.67 11.73 -41.48
N PRO A 10 9.19 10.98 -42.49
CA PRO A 10 7.79 10.55 -42.56
C PRO A 10 7.43 9.51 -41.50
N LEU A 11 8.36 8.60 -41.17
CA LEU A 11 8.19 7.60 -40.10
C LEU A 11 8.11 8.25 -38.72
N LEU A 12 8.97 9.24 -38.47
CA LEU A 12 8.96 10.03 -37.25
C LEU A 12 7.65 10.81 -37.14
N ARG A 13 7.18 11.50 -38.19
CA ARG A 13 5.89 12.22 -38.13
C ARG A 13 4.67 11.32 -37.95
N ARG A 14 4.70 10.10 -38.46
CA ARG A 14 3.60 9.13 -38.32
C ARG A 14 3.54 8.51 -36.92
N ASN A 15 4.70 8.25 -36.30
CA ASN A 15 4.78 7.55 -35.02
C ASN A 15 4.98 8.49 -33.82
N TRP A 16 5.33 9.76 -34.06
CA TRP A 16 5.55 10.77 -33.03
C TRP A 16 4.31 11.66 -32.93
N THR A 17 3.25 11.14 -32.31
CA THR A 17 2.17 12.02 -31.84
C THR A 17 2.77 12.97 -30.82
N MET A 18 2.62 14.29 -31.04
CA MET A 18 3.13 15.29 -30.11
C MET A 18 2.52 15.02 -28.72
N PRO A 19 3.33 14.71 -27.70
CA PRO A 19 2.79 14.41 -26.39
C PRO A 19 2.01 15.61 -25.87
N THR A 20 0.85 15.34 -25.33
CA THR A 20 -0.05 16.33 -24.74
C THR A 20 0.35 16.61 -23.29
N ARG A 21 -0.18 17.69 -22.71
CA ARG A 21 0.02 17.98 -21.27
C ARG A 21 -0.44 16.83 -20.37
N ARG A 22 -1.42 16.03 -20.81
CA ARG A 22 -1.91 14.86 -20.06
C ARG A 22 -0.89 13.73 -20.00
N ASP A 23 -0.08 13.57 -21.04
CA ASP A 23 0.96 12.54 -21.10
C ASP A 23 2.11 12.83 -20.12
N PHE A 24 2.34 14.12 -19.81
CA PHE A 24 3.33 14.55 -18.83
C PHE A 24 2.80 14.63 -17.39
N ALA A 25 1.47 14.57 -17.17
CA ALA A 25 0.90 14.74 -15.84
C ALA A 25 1.41 13.68 -14.82
N PRO A 26 1.53 12.39 -15.15
CA PRO A 26 2.09 11.40 -14.24
C PRO A 26 3.57 11.66 -13.92
N MET A 27 4.35 12.09 -14.91
CA MET A 27 5.76 12.45 -14.71
C MET A 27 5.90 13.68 -13.80
N ALA A 28 5.08 14.70 -14.02
CA ALA A 28 5.05 15.89 -13.17
C ALA A 28 4.62 15.54 -11.73
N ALA A 29 3.62 14.67 -11.56
CA ALA A 29 3.20 14.18 -10.25
C ALA A 29 4.32 13.40 -9.54
N ALA A 30 5.02 12.50 -10.25
CA ALA A 30 6.14 11.76 -9.71
C ALA A 30 7.29 12.69 -9.29
N LEU A 31 7.65 13.66 -10.13
CA LEU A 31 8.66 14.67 -9.81
C LEU A 31 8.26 15.54 -8.61
N GLY A 32 7.01 15.97 -8.56
CA GLY A 32 6.46 16.72 -7.43
C GLY A 32 6.51 15.92 -6.12
N PHE A 33 6.14 14.65 -6.16
CA PHE A 33 6.25 13.74 -5.03
C PHE A 33 7.71 13.55 -4.58
N SER A 34 8.63 13.27 -5.51
CA SER A 34 10.06 13.15 -5.21
C SER A 34 10.63 14.42 -4.60
N ALA A 35 10.28 15.60 -5.13
CA ALA A 35 10.69 16.88 -4.57
C ALA A 35 10.14 17.08 -3.15
N ALA A 36 8.87 16.74 -2.90
CA ALA A 36 8.28 16.78 -1.57
C ALA A 36 9.01 15.85 -0.58
N MET A 37 9.35 14.62 -0.99
CA MET A 37 10.11 13.69 -0.14
C MET A 37 11.52 14.22 0.18
N LEU A 38 12.20 14.84 -0.78
CA LEU A 38 13.50 15.47 -0.54
C LEU A 38 13.41 16.68 0.40
N ILE A 39 12.34 17.48 0.29
CA ILE A 39 12.07 18.59 1.22
C ILE A 39 11.83 18.05 2.63
N LEU A 40 11.04 16.98 2.77
CA LEU A 40 10.79 16.34 4.06
C LEU A 40 12.06 15.77 4.67
N LEU A 41 12.91 15.12 3.87
CA LEU A 41 14.22 14.65 4.32
C LEU A 41 15.10 15.79 4.79
N ALA A 42 15.21 16.88 4.01
CA ALA A 42 15.98 18.05 4.39
C ALA A 42 15.45 18.70 5.67
N ALA A 43 14.12 18.77 5.84
CA ALA A 43 13.49 19.25 7.05
C ALA A 43 13.78 18.34 8.25
N ALA A 44 13.69 17.01 8.09
CA ALA A 44 14.01 16.04 9.14
C ALA A 44 15.47 16.18 9.59
N MET A 45 16.41 16.32 8.65
CA MET A 45 17.82 16.57 8.95
C MET A 45 18.02 17.90 9.70
N ALA A 46 17.36 18.97 9.25
CA ALA A 46 17.46 20.29 9.89
C ALA A 46 16.88 20.31 11.31
N ILE A 47 15.78 19.60 11.56
CA ILE A 47 15.10 19.54 12.86
C ILE A 47 15.88 18.67 13.86
N THR A 48 16.38 17.52 13.40
CA THR A 48 17.04 16.54 14.28
C THR A 48 18.54 16.77 14.45
N GLY A 49 19.17 17.50 13.51
CA GLY A 49 20.62 17.64 13.45
C GLY A 49 21.36 16.36 13.05
N LEU A 50 20.65 15.31 12.63
CA LEU A 50 21.22 14.02 12.26
C LEU A 50 21.73 14.01 10.82
N GLU A 51 22.77 13.22 10.58
CA GLU A 51 23.33 13.04 9.23
C GLU A 51 22.33 12.37 8.29
N GLY A 52 22.30 12.79 7.02
CA GLY A 52 21.39 12.25 6.01
C GLY A 52 21.47 10.73 5.87
N ARG A 53 22.64 10.13 6.10
CA ARG A 53 22.85 8.67 6.07
C ARG A 53 21.98 7.92 7.07
N ILE A 54 21.60 8.52 8.19
CA ILE A 54 20.70 7.88 9.17
C ILE A 54 19.29 7.70 8.59
N PHE A 55 18.85 8.60 7.71
CA PHE A 55 17.51 8.58 7.13
C PHE A 55 17.45 7.82 5.80
N THR A 56 18.54 7.82 5.02
CA THR A 56 18.57 7.23 3.67
C THR A 56 19.38 5.95 3.57
N GLY A 57 20.20 5.64 4.58
CA GLY A 57 21.00 4.43 4.62
C GLY A 57 20.16 3.21 4.96
N GLU A 58 20.56 2.07 4.41
CA GLU A 58 19.91 0.79 4.73
C GLU A 58 20.07 0.48 6.23
N PRO A 59 19.01 0.05 6.94
CA PRO A 59 19.07 -0.24 8.37
C PRO A 59 20.18 -1.24 8.72
N GLN A 60 20.44 -2.23 7.86
CA GLN A 60 21.48 -3.24 8.08
C GLN A 60 22.89 -2.63 8.04
N ASP A 61 23.12 -1.63 7.18
CA ASP A 61 24.41 -0.95 7.11
C ASP A 61 24.58 0.10 8.20
N VAL A 62 23.52 0.83 8.54
CA VAL A 62 23.54 1.85 9.61
C VAL A 62 23.66 1.20 10.99
N LEU A 63 22.88 0.16 11.27
CA LEU A 63 22.82 -0.51 12.58
C LEU A 63 23.77 -1.71 12.70
N LYS A 64 24.50 -2.07 11.63
CA LYS A 64 25.41 -3.23 11.58
C LYS A 64 24.74 -4.56 11.96
N GLY A 65 23.45 -4.69 11.65
CA GLY A 65 22.65 -5.89 11.90
C GLY A 65 22.81 -6.95 10.82
N ALA A 66 22.40 -8.19 11.12
CA ALA A 66 22.37 -9.26 10.13
C ALA A 66 21.30 -8.99 9.05
N PHE A 67 21.54 -9.43 7.81
CA PHE A 67 20.68 -9.09 6.67
C PHE A 67 19.24 -9.59 6.79
N TYR A 68 19.01 -10.67 7.55
CA TYR A 68 17.70 -11.29 7.74
C TYR A 68 16.87 -10.64 8.87
N VAL A 69 17.45 -9.74 9.66
CA VAL A 69 16.72 -9.06 10.74
C VAL A 69 15.63 -8.20 10.13
N GLY A 70 14.39 -8.45 10.55
CA GLY A 70 13.21 -7.77 10.02
C GLY A 70 12.77 -8.24 8.62
N ALA A 71 13.44 -9.23 8.01
CA ALA A 71 13.11 -9.67 6.65
C ALA A 71 11.67 -10.19 6.53
N PHE A 72 11.18 -10.91 7.53
CA PHE A 72 9.81 -11.44 7.54
C PHE A 72 8.76 -10.31 7.66
N SER A 73 8.99 -9.33 8.55
CA SER A 73 8.14 -8.14 8.67
C SER A 73 8.15 -7.31 7.37
N ASN A 74 9.33 -7.09 6.78
CA ASN A 74 9.47 -6.37 5.51
C ASN A 74 8.73 -7.08 4.36
N LEU A 75 8.70 -8.41 4.35
CA LEU A 75 7.90 -9.15 3.37
C LEU A 75 6.39 -8.86 3.55
N GLY A 76 5.92 -8.76 4.79
CA GLY A 76 4.56 -8.28 5.09
C GLY A 76 4.31 -6.87 4.53
N GLY A 77 5.25 -5.95 4.74
CA GLY A 77 5.21 -4.59 4.18
C GLY A 77 5.14 -4.57 2.64
N VAL A 78 5.91 -5.44 1.96
CA VAL A 78 5.84 -5.59 0.50
C VAL A 78 4.46 -6.04 0.05
N VAL A 79 3.85 -7.01 0.74
CA VAL A 79 2.49 -7.49 0.43
C VAL A 79 1.47 -6.36 0.65
N TRP A 80 1.58 -5.61 1.75
CA TRP A 80 0.75 -4.44 2.02
C TRP A 80 0.78 -3.40 0.89
N PHE A 81 1.98 -2.95 0.54
CA PHE A 81 2.14 -1.93 -0.51
C PHE A 81 1.75 -2.43 -1.89
N SER A 82 1.98 -3.71 -2.19
CA SER A 82 1.53 -4.33 -3.45
C SER A 82 0.02 -4.30 -3.56
N CYS A 83 -0.69 -4.70 -2.49
CA CYS A 83 -2.14 -4.61 -2.43
C CYS A 83 -2.61 -3.16 -2.59
N ALA A 84 -2.07 -2.24 -1.78
CA ALA A 84 -2.43 -0.83 -1.78
C ALA A 84 -2.26 -0.18 -3.18
N ALA A 85 -1.15 -0.48 -3.86
CA ALA A 85 -0.88 0.01 -5.21
C ALA A 85 -1.86 -0.53 -6.25
N ILE A 86 -2.18 -1.83 -6.22
CA ILE A 86 -3.13 -2.45 -7.14
C ILE A 86 -4.54 -1.87 -6.96
N LEU A 87 -4.98 -1.69 -5.72
CA LEU A 87 -6.29 -1.10 -5.43
C LEU A 87 -6.35 0.37 -5.85
N SER A 88 -5.31 1.15 -5.55
CA SER A 88 -5.19 2.56 -5.96
C SER A 88 -5.19 2.69 -7.49
N PHE A 89 -4.47 1.81 -8.19
CA PHE A 89 -4.46 1.75 -9.64
C PHE A 89 -5.85 1.43 -10.18
N THR A 90 -6.51 0.41 -9.64
CA THR A 90 -7.86 0.00 -10.06
C THR A 90 -8.88 1.12 -9.88
N LEU A 91 -8.80 1.84 -8.75
CA LEU A 91 -9.66 2.98 -8.45
C LEU A 91 -9.54 4.10 -9.49
N ALA A 92 -8.34 4.34 -10.02
CA ALA A 92 -8.11 5.33 -11.07
C ALA A 92 -8.86 5.04 -12.38
N PHE A 93 -9.17 3.77 -12.67
CA PHE A 93 -9.91 3.36 -13.88
C PHE A 93 -11.40 3.06 -13.64
N ARG A 94 -11.80 2.84 -12.38
CA ARG A 94 -13.16 2.41 -12.00
C ARG A 94 -13.66 3.13 -10.74
N PRO A 95 -13.83 4.47 -10.77
CA PRO A 95 -14.24 5.25 -9.59
C PRO A 95 -15.64 4.92 -9.09
N ARG A 96 -16.49 4.28 -9.91
CA ARG A 96 -17.89 3.97 -9.57
C ARG A 96 -18.04 2.91 -8.47
N HIS A 97 -17.04 2.04 -8.27
CA HIS A 97 -16.96 1.09 -7.15
C HIS A 97 -16.02 1.61 -6.04
N GLY A 98 -15.82 2.93 -6.00
CA GLY A 98 -14.61 3.51 -5.42
C GLY A 98 -14.57 3.67 -3.91
N ALA A 99 -15.72 3.64 -3.22
CA ALA A 99 -15.75 3.90 -1.78
C ALA A 99 -15.12 2.76 -0.98
N VAL A 100 -15.63 1.53 -1.13
CA VAL A 100 -15.12 0.35 -0.41
C VAL A 100 -13.69 0.01 -0.87
N LEU A 101 -13.44 0.05 -2.18
CA LEU A 101 -12.11 -0.21 -2.73
C LEU A 101 -11.09 0.85 -2.29
N GLY A 102 -11.50 2.12 -2.25
CA GLY A 102 -10.68 3.23 -1.77
C GLY A 102 -10.39 3.12 -0.27
N ALA A 103 -11.37 2.73 0.54
CA ALA A 103 -11.17 2.46 1.96
C ALA A 103 -10.18 1.31 2.18
N ALA A 104 -10.29 0.22 1.41
CA ALA A 104 -9.34 -0.88 1.46
C ALA A 104 -7.93 -0.48 1.00
N ALA A 105 -7.82 0.36 -0.04
CA ALA A 105 -6.54 0.89 -0.51
C ALA A 105 -5.88 1.78 0.56
N LEU A 106 -6.64 2.69 1.16
CA LEU A 106 -6.15 3.59 2.21
C LEU A 106 -5.74 2.82 3.47
N LEU A 107 -6.55 1.84 3.89
CA LEU A 107 -6.19 0.99 5.02
C LEU A 107 -4.91 0.20 4.73
N SER A 108 -4.76 -0.33 3.52
CA SER A 108 -3.55 -1.08 3.12
C SER A 108 -2.30 -0.19 3.11
N TRP A 109 -2.41 1.07 2.64
CA TRP A 109 -1.33 2.05 2.74
C TRP A 109 -0.99 2.37 4.19
N ALA A 110 -2.00 2.63 5.03
CA ALA A 110 -1.81 2.96 6.43
C ALA A 110 -1.13 1.82 7.20
N MET A 111 -1.63 0.59 7.06
CA MET A 111 -1.06 -0.61 7.69
C MET A 111 0.37 -0.88 7.19
N GLY A 112 0.63 -0.73 5.88
CA GLY A 112 1.98 -0.92 5.33
C GLY A 112 2.99 0.11 5.84
N ILE A 113 2.60 1.39 5.92
CA ILE A 113 3.44 2.45 6.50
C ILE A 113 3.68 2.16 7.98
N ASP A 114 2.64 1.82 8.73
CA ASP A 114 2.75 1.56 10.15
C ASP A 114 3.63 0.34 10.46
N ASP A 115 3.45 -0.78 9.75
CA ASP A 115 4.25 -1.99 9.96
C ASP A 115 5.73 -1.78 9.60
N VAL A 116 6.03 -1.06 8.51
CA VAL A 116 7.43 -0.84 8.07
C VAL A 116 8.17 0.15 8.96
N PHE A 117 7.48 1.19 9.45
CA PHE A 117 8.10 2.21 10.32
C PHE A 117 7.83 1.98 11.81
N LEU A 118 7.12 0.91 12.18
CA LEU A 118 6.69 0.59 13.55
C LEU A 118 6.07 1.80 14.25
N LEU A 119 5.18 2.52 13.55
CA LEU A 119 4.65 3.79 14.07
C LEU A 119 3.85 3.57 15.35
N HIS A 120 3.08 2.49 15.44
CA HIS A 120 2.30 2.11 16.62
C HIS A 120 3.13 1.81 17.87
N ASP A 121 4.40 1.44 17.70
CA ASP A 121 5.29 1.15 18.81
C ASP A 121 6.21 2.33 19.14
N HIS A 122 6.70 3.04 18.11
CA HIS A 122 7.78 4.01 18.27
C HIS A 122 7.36 5.46 18.05
N VAL A 123 6.26 5.76 17.35
CA VAL A 123 5.87 7.14 17.02
C VAL A 123 4.59 7.55 17.74
N TYR A 124 3.53 6.76 17.63
CA TYR A 124 2.24 7.06 18.23
C TYR A 124 2.28 7.18 19.77
N PRO A 125 3.07 6.37 20.51
CA PRO A 125 3.23 6.57 21.95
C PRO A 125 3.84 7.93 22.33
N HIS A 126 4.76 8.45 21.52
CA HIS A 126 5.32 9.80 21.71
C HIS A 126 4.29 10.91 21.46
N LEU A 127 3.24 10.61 20.69
CA LEU A 127 2.07 11.48 20.48
C LEU A 127 0.98 11.25 21.53
N MET A 128 1.26 10.48 22.59
CA MET A 128 0.31 10.11 23.64
C MET A 128 -0.89 9.30 23.12
N ILE A 129 -0.73 8.61 21.98
CA ILE A 129 -1.75 7.72 21.42
C ILE A 129 -1.40 6.28 21.84
N PRO A 130 -2.22 5.63 22.68
CA PRO A 130 -1.95 4.26 23.12
C PRO A 130 -2.01 3.27 21.95
N GLN A 131 -1.08 2.31 21.91
CA GLN A 131 -1.02 1.23 20.92
C GLN A 131 -2.37 0.48 20.80
N LYS A 132 -3.03 0.20 21.94
CA LYS A 132 -4.36 -0.43 21.98
C LYS A 132 -5.43 0.36 21.22
N LEU A 133 -5.35 1.69 21.24
CA LEU A 133 -6.29 2.56 20.53
C LEU A 133 -6.05 2.52 19.01
N VAL A 134 -4.78 2.49 18.61
CA VAL A 134 -4.38 2.36 17.20
C VAL A 134 -4.85 1.03 16.64
N MET A 135 -4.57 -0.06 17.35
CA MET A 135 -5.05 -1.39 17.00
C MET A 135 -6.57 -1.44 16.89
N LEU A 136 -7.29 -0.91 17.89
CA LEU A 136 -8.75 -0.82 17.84
C LEU A 136 -9.24 -0.02 16.62
N GLY A 137 -8.55 1.05 16.26
CA GLY A 137 -8.82 1.85 15.07
C GLY A 137 -8.73 1.04 13.78
N TYR A 138 -7.64 0.28 13.60
CA TYR A 138 -7.50 -0.58 12.41
C TYR A 138 -8.53 -1.70 12.36
N PHE A 139 -8.80 -2.36 13.49
CA PHE A 139 -9.86 -3.37 13.55
C PHE A 139 -11.23 -2.79 13.26
N ALA A 140 -11.53 -1.59 13.76
CA ALA A 140 -12.79 -0.90 13.47
C ALA A 140 -12.92 -0.54 11.99
N LEU A 141 -11.85 -0.03 11.36
CA LEU A 141 -11.83 0.26 9.92
C LEU A 141 -11.98 -1.01 9.08
N ALA A 142 -11.23 -2.07 9.38
CA ALA A 142 -11.34 -3.35 8.69
C ALA A 142 -12.74 -3.95 8.82
N SER A 143 -13.34 -3.84 10.01
CA SER A 143 -14.72 -4.29 10.27
C SER A 143 -15.74 -3.42 9.53
N GLY A 144 -15.56 -2.10 9.45
CA GLY A 144 -16.40 -1.23 8.64
C GLY A 144 -16.33 -1.57 7.14
N ILE A 145 -15.13 -1.88 6.66
CA ILE A 145 -14.93 -2.38 5.29
C ILE A 145 -15.64 -3.74 5.11
N LEU A 146 -15.58 -4.64 6.08
CA LEU A 146 -16.32 -5.91 6.02
C LEU A 146 -17.83 -5.67 5.91
N LEU A 147 -18.40 -4.82 6.77
CA LEU A 147 -19.84 -4.54 6.79
C LEU A 147 -20.34 -3.97 5.47
N THR A 148 -19.58 -3.04 4.88
CA THR A 148 -19.90 -2.48 3.56
C THR A 148 -19.71 -3.52 2.45
N SER A 149 -18.67 -4.36 2.54
CA SER A 149 -18.41 -5.44 1.57
C SER A 149 -19.49 -6.51 1.55
N VAL A 150 -20.09 -6.85 2.71
CA VAL A 150 -21.21 -7.82 2.79
C VAL A 150 -22.42 -7.35 1.98
N ILE A 151 -22.61 -6.04 1.83
CA ILE A 151 -23.73 -5.45 1.11
C ILE A 151 -23.39 -5.28 -0.38
N GLU A 152 -22.18 -4.81 -0.69
CA GLU A 152 -21.82 -4.33 -2.03
C GLU A 152 -21.06 -5.35 -2.88
N LEU A 153 -20.41 -6.34 -2.27
CA LEU A 153 -19.45 -7.22 -2.93
C LEU A 153 -19.84 -8.70 -2.86
N PRO A 154 -19.28 -9.55 -3.74
CA PRO A 154 -19.52 -10.98 -3.70
C PRO A 154 -19.11 -11.60 -2.36
N LEU A 155 -19.84 -12.63 -1.92
CA LEU A 155 -19.64 -13.31 -0.64
C LEU A 155 -18.17 -13.76 -0.41
N ARG A 156 -17.47 -14.20 -1.46
CA ARG A 156 -16.05 -14.60 -1.37
C ARG A 156 -15.16 -13.50 -0.79
N THR A 157 -15.45 -12.25 -1.12
CA THR A 157 -14.65 -11.09 -0.71
C THR A 157 -14.86 -10.82 0.78
N SER A 158 -16.11 -10.84 1.22
CA SER A 158 -16.47 -10.72 2.63
C SER A 158 -15.93 -11.87 3.48
N ILE A 159 -15.93 -13.10 2.97
CA ILE A 159 -15.29 -14.25 3.64
C ILE A 159 -13.78 -14.03 3.81
N GLY A 160 -13.09 -13.58 2.75
CA GLY A 160 -11.65 -13.31 2.81
C GLY A 160 -11.29 -12.20 3.80
N ILE A 161 -12.08 -11.13 3.84
CA ILE A 161 -11.92 -10.05 4.82
C ILE A 161 -12.19 -10.56 6.25
N ALA A 162 -13.26 -11.32 6.46
CA ALA A 162 -13.58 -11.89 7.77
C ALA A 162 -12.46 -12.85 8.26
N ALA A 163 -11.93 -13.67 7.36
CA ALA A 163 -10.79 -14.55 7.66
C ALA A 163 -9.54 -13.74 8.03
N THR A 164 -9.25 -12.65 7.32
CA THR A 164 -8.16 -11.72 7.66
C THR A 164 -8.30 -11.19 9.08
N ILE A 165 -9.47 -10.63 9.41
CA ILE A 165 -9.75 -10.08 10.74
C ILE A 165 -9.60 -11.17 11.80
N GLY A 166 -10.05 -12.39 11.51
CA GLY A 166 -9.86 -13.56 12.37
C GLY A 166 -8.39 -13.86 12.66
N PHE A 167 -7.54 -13.90 11.63
CA PHE A 167 -6.10 -14.15 11.80
C PHE A 167 -5.38 -13.04 12.57
N TRP A 168 -5.72 -11.77 12.32
CA TRP A 168 -5.17 -10.67 13.12
C TRP A 168 -5.66 -10.71 14.57
N ALA A 169 -6.92 -11.09 14.80
CA ALA A 169 -7.44 -11.24 16.15
C ALA A 169 -6.72 -12.39 16.89
N VAL A 170 -6.46 -13.50 16.20
CA VAL A 170 -5.64 -14.60 16.73
C VAL A 170 -4.23 -14.11 17.07
N SER A 171 -3.58 -13.36 16.18
CA SER A 171 -2.27 -12.73 16.45
C SER A 171 -2.32 -11.83 17.70
N GLY A 172 -3.29 -10.92 17.80
CA GLY A 172 -3.42 -10.06 18.99
C GLY A 172 -3.74 -10.82 20.29
N ILE A 173 -4.48 -11.93 20.21
CA ILE A 173 -4.71 -12.81 21.37
C ILE A 173 -3.42 -13.53 21.78
N LEU A 174 -2.64 -14.00 20.81
CA LEU A 174 -1.35 -14.63 21.08
C LEU A 174 -0.39 -13.66 21.77
N ASP A 175 -0.32 -12.42 21.30
CA ASP A 175 0.48 -11.36 21.92
C ASP A 175 0.03 -11.10 23.38
N LEU A 176 -1.27 -10.94 23.61
CA LEU A 176 -1.79 -10.58 24.94
C LEU A 176 -1.70 -11.69 25.98
N PHE A 177 -1.91 -12.95 25.59
CA PHE A 177 -2.05 -14.07 26.53
C PHE A 177 -0.87 -15.06 26.50
N PHE A 178 -0.13 -15.08 25.41
CA PHE A 178 0.92 -16.06 25.13
C PHE A 178 2.25 -15.42 24.76
N ASN A 179 2.52 -14.21 25.27
CA ASN A 179 3.79 -13.47 25.15
C ASN A 179 5.08 -14.23 25.53
N HIS A 180 4.98 -15.45 26.05
CA HIS A 180 6.07 -16.36 26.40
C HIS A 180 6.26 -17.50 25.38
N LEU A 181 5.34 -17.67 24.42
CA LEU A 181 5.51 -18.54 23.27
C LEU A 181 6.45 -17.90 22.24
N ASP A 182 6.92 -18.71 21.30
CA ASP A 182 7.73 -18.23 20.19
C ASP A 182 6.95 -17.20 19.36
N GLN A 183 7.50 -15.98 19.29
CA GLN A 183 6.99 -14.85 18.51
C GLN A 183 6.72 -15.21 17.04
N SER A 184 7.39 -16.25 16.52
CA SER A 184 7.16 -16.76 15.17
C SER A 184 5.72 -17.20 14.90
N ILE A 185 4.98 -17.68 15.91
CA ILE A 185 3.59 -18.12 15.76
C ILE A 185 2.65 -16.91 15.61
N GLU A 186 2.86 -15.89 16.44
CA GLU A 186 2.12 -14.63 16.38
C GLU A 186 2.34 -13.93 15.05
N ASP A 187 3.61 -13.74 14.66
CA ASP A 187 4.01 -13.13 13.40
C ASP A 187 3.49 -13.93 12.20
N GLY A 188 3.50 -15.26 12.31
CA GLY A 188 2.95 -16.16 11.29
C GLY A 188 1.44 -15.95 11.10
N ALA A 189 0.67 -15.85 12.18
CA ALA A 189 -0.77 -15.57 12.11
C ALA A 189 -1.05 -14.20 11.49
N LYS A 190 -0.29 -13.16 11.88
CA LYS A 190 -0.36 -11.82 11.30
C LYS A 190 -0.11 -11.86 9.79
N PHE A 191 0.96 -12.54 9.38
CA PHE A 191 1.35 -12.68 7.97
C PHE A 191 0.30 -13.41 7.13
N ILE A 192 -0.29 -14.48 7.65
CA ILE A 192 -1.39 -15.18 6.97
C ILE A 192 -2.57 -14.24 6.75
N GLY A 193 -2.93 -13.43 7.75
CA GLY A 193 -3.95 -12.38 7.61
C GLY A 193 -3.61 -11.40 6.49
N ILE A 194 -2.39 -10.87 6.47
CA ILE A 194 -1.91 -9.94 5.42
C ILE A 194 -2.01 -10.58 4.03
N ALA A 195 -1.59 -11.84 3.88
CA ALA A 195 -1.63 -12.56 2.62
C ALA A 195 -3.06 -12.80 2.13
N ILE A 196 -3.98 -13.20 3.02
CA ILE A 196 -5.40 -13.40 2.69
C ILE A 196 -6.04 -12.06 2.31
N TRP A 197 -5.76 -10.98 3.05
CA TRP A 197 -6.24 -9.64 2.74
C TRP A 197 -5.84 -9.22 1.32
N ALA A 198 -4.55 -9.31 1.02
CA ALA A 198 -4.01 -8.95 -0.29
C ALA A 198 -4.61 -9.81 -1.41
N ALA A 199 -4.64 -11.13 -1.23
CA ALA A 199 -5.23 -12.04 -2.23
C ALA A 199 -6.70 -11.72 -2.49
N THR A 200 -7.47 -11.45 -1.44
CA THR A 200 -8.90 -11.13 -1.51
C THR A 200 -9.14 -9.84 -2.30
N TRP A 201 -8.42 -8.78 -1.96
CA TRP A 201 -8.58 -7.49 -2.61
C TRP A 201 -8.03 -7.44 -4.02
N ILE A 202 -6.92 -8.11 -4.30
CA ILE A 202 -6.36 -8.22 -5.65
C ILE A 202 -7.31 -9.00 -6.56
N ALA A 203 -7.92 -10.09 -6.08
CA ALA A 203 -8.94 -10.81 -6.82
C ALA A 203 -10.16 -9.91 -7.10
N GLN A 204 -10.64 -9.19 -6.09
CA GLN A 204 -11.75 -8.24 -6.25
C GLN A 204 -11.42 -7.13 -7.26
N ALA A 205 -10.21 -6.59 -7.23
CA ALA A 205 -9.73 -5.59 -8.18
C ALA A 205 -9.67 -6.13 -9.61
N HIS A 206 -9.17 -7.35 -9.79
CA HIS A 206 -9.16 -8.04 -11.07
C HIS A 206 -10.57 -8.17 -11.66
N ASP A 207 -11.55 -8.58 -10.84
CA ASP A 207 -12.92 -8.75 -11.30
C ASP A 207 -13.56 -7.41 -11.70
N ILE A 208 -13.33 -6.35 -10.92
CA ILE A 208 -13.78 -4.97 -11.25
C ILE A 208 -13.17 -4.47 -12.57
N LEU A 209 -11.91 -4.79 -12.85
CA LEU A 209 -11.26 -4.40 -14.11
C LEU A 209 -11.75 -5.22 -15.30
N ARG A 210 -12.08 -6.50 -15.08
CA ARG A 210 -12.55 -7.42 -16.12
C ARG A 210 -13.99 -7.12 -16.54
N ASP A 211 -14.83 -6.66 -15.62
CA ASP A 211 -16.19 -6.24 -15.95
C ASP A 211 -16.13 -5.07 -16.95
N ARG A 212 -16.50 -5.37 -18.20
CA ARG A 212 -16.58 -4.37 -19.27
C ARG A 212 -17.66 -3.35 -18.88
N PRO A 213 -17.42 -2.03 -19.04
CA PRO A 213 -18.51 -1.08 -18.91
C PRO A 213 -19.60 -1.47 -19.91
N ALA A 214 -20.86 -1.49 -19.47
CA ALA A 214 -21.99 -1.62 -20.38
C ALA A 214 -21.82 -0.57 -21.49
N ALA A 215 -21.99 -0.98 -22.75
CA ALA A 215 -21.95 -0.05 -23.87
C ALA A 215 -22.89 1.12 -23.54
N PRO A 216 -22.47 2.38 -23.77
CA PRO A 216 -23.37 3.50 -23.57
C PRO A 216 -24.65 3.26 -24.38
N PRO A 217 -25.82 3.65 -23.86
CA PRO A 217 -27.08 3.47 -24.59
C PRO A 217 -26.91 4.07 -25.97
N ALA A 218 -27.25 3.28 -27.01
CA ALA A 218 -27.27 3.77 -28.37
C ALA A 218 -28.21 4.98 -28.42
N SER A 219 -27.62 6.15 -28.66
CA SER A 219 -28.29 7.42 -28.90
C SER A 219 -29.04 7.38 -30.22
#